data_AF-A0A561VMB9-F1
#
_entry.id   AF-A0A561VMB9-F1
#
_cell.length_a   1.000
_cell.length_b   1.000
_cell.length_c   1.000
_cell.angle_alpha   90.00
_cell.angle_beta   90.00
_cell.angle_gamma   90.00
#
_symmetry.space_group_name_H-M   'P 1'
#
loop_
_entity.id
_entity.type
_entity.pdbx_description
1 polymer ?
#
loop_
_entity_poly.entity_id
_entity_poly.type
_entity_poly.pdbx_seq_one_letter_code
_entity_poly.pdbx_strand_id
1 'polypeptide(L)'
;MTALATLTISTLDPTAGLDDLEPLRDLVGDARVVGIGESAHDVREYQQLRFRLTRFLVERMGFTTLALESGFAEGLLVDRWVRDAPGAAGTVDEIAGRGLTYGFGRSPETRRLLSWLRRQHREGRRVRFAGLDLPADLGSLLPALEIVAGHLEVDPAAREIIDQIRTYAEAWARPHTLAAARAYAETPAADRDALTVLLAELSTRVDALRPIHARQAAAPGHADTAVRHDERHADTAVRHDKAHTDTAVRHDKAHTDAVVRHDKAHTDTAVRHDERHADTPVRHDEARGDGVAWHEAAATARHALRLAVLLDQMLRAQLAAAQGSTAHAVVNVRDAAMAETAAHLLRDGQRMVISAANNHLQRIPIDLGDSSVAVLGGHLATGLGDGYLSIAVTCGGGRTPTRRPAPGTERGVQVLTVDLAAPAPGSVEALLGGDRPGITDLRPLRGVPGGPRRYRNLDGYLDVPVADAFDLVAVVPRLQ
;
A
#
# COMPACT_ATOMS: atom_id res chain seq x y z
N MET A 1 14.01 22.55 -32.89
CA MET A 1 13.46 21.84 -31.72
C MET A 1 11.97 22.03 -31.74
N THR A 2 11.18 20.96 -31.71
CA THR A 2 9.72 21.03 -31.60
C THR A 2 9.38 21.76 -30.31
N ALA A 3 8.52 22.78 -30.36
CA ALA A 3 8.03 23.44 -29.15
C ALA A 3 7.23 22.41 -28.34
N LEU A 4 7.65 22.15 -27.10
CA LEU A 4 6.94 21.23 -26.20
C LEU A 4 5.78 21.97 -25.54
N ALA A 5 4.68 21.26 -25.31
CA ALA A 5 3.57 21.81 -24.55
C ALA A 5 3.98 21.91 -23.07
N THR A 6 4.00 23.13 -22.54
CA THR A 6 4.35 23.41 -21.13
C THR A 6 3.23 24.19 -20.45
N LEU A 7 2.69 23.60 -19.39
CA LEU A 7 1.79 24.24 -18.44
C LEU A 7 2.61 25.02 -17.42
N THR A 8 2.33 26.31 -17.23
CA THR A 8 2.91 27.09 -16.12
C THR A 8 2.03 27.00 -14.89
N ILE A 9 2.61 26.64 -13.75
CA ILE A 9 1.95 26.58 -12.46
C ILE A 9 2.04 27.94 -11.78
N SER A 10 0.91 28.45 -11.32
CA SER A 10 0.86 29.81 -10.78
C SER A 10 1.46 29.94 -9.39
N THR A 11 1.32 28.90 -8.56
CA THR A 11 1.73 28.84 -7.15
C THR A 11 2.00 27.39 -6.71
N LEU A 12 2.77 27.20 -5.64
CA LEU A 12 2.87 25.88 -4.98
C LEU A 12 1.92 25.76 -3.78
N ASP A 13 1.22 26.82 -3.38
CA ASP A 13 0.32 26.77 -2.23
C ASP A 13 -0.76 25.68 -2.41
N PRO A 14 -0.77 24.64 -1.57
CA PRO A 14 -1.74 23.55 -1.67
C PRO A 14 -3.19 23.97 -1.45
N THR A 15 -3.45 25.17 -0.92
CA THR A 15 -4.79 25.68 -0.65
C THR A 15 -5.35 26.59 -1.73
N ALA A 16 -4.53 26.98 -2.71
CA ALA A 16 -4.97 27.81 -3.83
C ALA A 16 -6.02 27.09 -4.71
N GLY A 17 -6.73 27.87 -5.53
CA GLY A 17 -7.58 27.35 -6.60
C GLY A 17 -6.79 26.48 -7.58
N LEU A 18 -7.49 25.67 -8.37
CA LEU A 18 -6.87 24.65 -9.24
C LEU A 18 -6.99 24.98 -10.74
N ASP A 19 -7.48 26.17 -11.09
CA ASP A 19 -7.79 26.51 -12.49
C ASP A 19 -6.51 26.63 -13.35
N ASP A 20 -5.37 26.94 -12.74
CA ASP A 20 -4.06 26.90 -13.40
C ASP A 20 -3.61 25.47 -13.74
N LEU A 21 -4.29 24.44 -13.24
CA LEU A 21 -4.04 23.03 -13.58
C LEU A 21 -5.02 22.49 -14.61
N GLU A 22 -6.02 23.24 -15.07
CA GLU A 22 -7.02 22.72 -16.01
C GLU A 22 -6.41 22.14 -17.31
N PRO A 23 -5.35 22.72 -17.92
CA PRO A 23 -4.69 22.11 -19.08
C PRO A 23 -4.07 20.73 -18.82
N LEU A 24 -3.83 20.36 -17.55
CA LEU A 24 -3.38 19.02 -17.18
C LEU A 24 -4.43 17.95 -17.50
N ARG A 25 -5.72 18.31 -17.57
CA ARG A 25 -6.81 17.37 -17.90
C ARG A 25 -6.54 16.65 -19.22
N ASP A 26 -6.17 17.39 -20.25
CA ASP A 26 -5.94 16.83 -21.59
C ASP A 26 -4.66 15.99 -21.63
N LEU A 27 -3.66 16.35 -20.84
CA LEU A 27 -2.43 15.58 -20.73
C LEU A 27 -2.65 14.24 -20.02
N VAL A 28 -3.48 14.24 -18.97
CA VAL A 28 -3.84 13.04 -18.20
C VAL A 28 -4.82 12.15 -18.95
N GLY A 29 -5.81 12.73 -19.62
CA GLY A 29 -6.84 12.01 -20.36
C GLY A 29 -7.50 10.90 -19.52
N ASP A 30 -7.55 9.70 -20.10
CA ASP A 30 -8.21 8.52 -19.54
C ASP A 30 -7.29 7.63 -18.68
N ALA A 31 -6.10 8.12 -18.31
CA ALA A 31 -5.17 7.37 -17.48
C ALA A 31 -5.85 6.91 -16.18
N ARG A 32 -5.80 5.61 -15.90
CA ARG A 32 -6.35 5.02 -14.67
C ARG A 32 -5.41 5.20 -13.49
N VAL A 33 -4.11 5.24 -13.74
CA VAL A 33 -3.08 5.44 -12.73
C VAL A 33 -2.23 6.62 -13.12
N VAL A 34 -2.06 7.58 -12.20
CA VAL A 34 -1.12 8.70 -12.37
C VAL A 34 -0.06 8.61 -11.28
N GLY A 35 1.18 8.36 -11.67
CA GLY A 35 2.35 8.43 -10.81
C GLY A 35 2.88 9.86 -10.72
N ILE A 36 3.07 10.37 -9.50
CA ILE A 36 3.65 11.68 -9.23
C ILE A 36 4.95 11.50 -8.44
N GLY A 37 6.05 11.77 -9.14
CA GLY A 37 7.42 11.61 -8.71
C GLY A 37 7.90 12.64 -7.69
N GLU A 38 9.11 12.42 -7.19
CA GLU A 38 9.97 13.43 -6.57
C GLU A 38 11.43 13.02 -6.74
N SER A 39 12.31 14.00 -6.90
CA SER A 39 13.76 13.75 -7.03
C SER A 39 14.42 13.50 -5.68
N ALA A 40 13.81 13.94 -4.58
CA ALA A 40 14.28 13.70 -3.22
C ALA A 40 13.10 13.76 -2.25
N HIS A 41 13.07 12.86 -1.26
CA HIS A 41 12.08 12.91 -0.18
C HIS A 41 12.33 14.09 0.75
N ASP A 42 11.33 14.44 1.57
CA ASP A 42 11.40 15.51 2.59
C ASP A 42 11.67 16.92 2.02
N VAL A 43 11.22 17.17 0.78
CA VAL A 43 11.27 18.49 0.13
C VAL A 43 9.88 19.12 0.14
N ARG A 44 9.76 20.28 0.80
CA ARG A 44 8.49 21.00 0.99
C ARG A 44 7.79 21.29 -0.34
N GLU A 45 8.50 21.82 -1.32
CA GLU A 45 7.97 22.24 -2.62
C GLU A 45 7.42 21.05 -3.42
N TYR A 46 8.09 19.90 -3.37
CA TYR A 46 7.61 18.68 -4.03
C TYR A 46 6.33 18.18 -3.39
N GLN A 47 6.25 18.16 -2.06
CA GLN A 47 5.05 17.72 -1.33
C GLN A 47 3.88 18.69 -1.55
N GLN A 48 4.16 19.98 -1.64
CA GLN A 48 3.17 21.00 -1.99
C GLN A 48 2.62 20.81 -3.41
N LEU A 49 3.51 20.61 -4.40
CA LEU A 49 3.11 20.35 -5.77
C LEU A 49 2.29 19.05 -5.88
N ARG A 50 2.79 17.95 -5.31
CA ARG A 50 2.08 16.66 -5.26
C ARG A 50 0.70 16.79 -4.64
N PHE A 51 0.57 17.59 -3.59
CA PHE A 51 -0.73 17.84 -2.99
C PHE A 51 -1.65 18.60 -3.97
N ARG A 52 -1.18 19.69 -4.62
CA ARG A 52 -2.01 20.39 -5.63
C ARG A 52 -2.46 19.46 -6.77
N LEU A 53 -1.54 18.64 -7.29
CA LEU A 53 -1.84 17.68 -8.35
C LEU A 53 -2.83 16.61 -7.89
N THR A 54 -2.63 16.05 -6.69
CA THR A 54 -3.57 15.08 -6.09
C THR A 54 -4.96 15.70 -5.92
N ARG A 55 -5.05 16.94 -5.45
CA ARG A 55 -6.33 17.67 -5.35
C ARG A 55 -6.99 17.78 -6.71
N PHE A 56 -6.27 18.18 -7.76
CA PHE A 56 -6.83 18.28 -9.09
C PHE A 56 -7.35 16.94 -9.61
N LEU A 57 -6.55 15.87 -9.47
CA LEU A 57 -6.93 14.52 -9.92
C LEU A 57 -8.19 14.02 -9.19
N VAL A 58 -8.28 14.24 -7.87
CA VAL A 58 -9.45 13.82 -7.07
C VAL A 58 -10.66 14.72 -7.32
N GLU A 59 -10.52 16.05 -7.18
CA GLU A 59 -11.62 17.01 -7.22
C GLU A 59 -12.19 17.20 -8.63
N ARG A 60 -11.35 17.07 -9.68
CA ARG A 60 -11.71 17.43 -11.07
C ARG A 60 -11.65 16.26 -12.05
N MET A 61 -10.97 15.15 -11.71
CA MET A 61 -10.79 14.01 -12.62
C MET A 61 -11.28 12.67 -12.05
N GLY A 62 -11.87 12.65 -10.86
CA GLY A 62 -12.52 11.45 -10.32
C GLY A 62 -11.56 10.36 -9.83
N PHE A 63 -10.32 10.72 -9.48
CA PHE A 63 -9.42 9.81 -8.77
C PHE A 63 -9.91 9.62 -7.33
N THR A 64 -9.83 8.39 -6.85
CA THR A 64 -10.44 7.98 -5.58
C THR A 64 -9.46 7.34 -4.62
N THR A 65 -8.29 6.90 -5.09
CA THR A 65 -7.26 6.28 -4.24
C THR A 65 -5.97 7.09 -4.31
N LEU A 66 -5.46 7.52 -3.16
CA LEU A 66 -4.09 7.97 -3.03
C LEU A 66 -3.26 6.83 -2.46
N ALA A 67 -2.27 6.38 -3.22
CA ALA A 67 -1.30 5.38 -2.81
C ALA A 67 0.08 6.03 -2.65
N LEU A 68 0.78 5.72 -1.56
CA LEU A 68 2.11 6.24 -1.26
C LEU A 68 3.13 5.09 -1.31
N GLU A 69 4.39 5.41 -1.65
CA GLU A 69 5.57 4.55 -1.47
C GLU A 69 5.88 4.33 0.03
N SER A 70 4.89 3.83 0.76
CA SER A 70 4.91 3.55 2.18
C SER A 70 4.36 2.14 2.39
N GLY A 71 4.73 1.52 3.51
CA GLY A 71 4.33 0.14 3.82
C GLY A 71 2.82 -0.08 3.76
N PHE A 72 2.40 -1.14 3.07
CA PHE A 72 0.99 -1.53 2.91
C PHE A 72 0.31 -1.77 4.26
N ALA A 73 0.99 -2.48 5.16
CA ALA A 73 0.45 -2.86 6.47
C ALA A 73 0.14 -1.62 7.32
N GLU A 74 1.08 -0.69 7.40
CA GLU A 74 0.96 0.57 8.12
C GLU A 74 -0.12 1.47 7.49
N GLY A 75 -0.19 1.48 6.15
CA GLY A 75 -1.18 2.27 5.41
C GLY A 75 -2.64 1.92 5.73
N LEU A 76 -2.93 0.69 6.19
CA LEU A 76 -4.27 0.30 6.63
C LEU A 76 -4.77 1.15 7.81
N LEU A 77 -3.88 1.56 8.72
CA LEU A 77 -4.22 2.46 9.82
C LEU A 77 -4.68 3.82 9.29
N VAL A 78 -3.96 4.36 8.31
CA VAL A 78 -4.27 5.65 7.69
C VAL A 78 -5.59 5.58 6.92
N ASP A 79 -5.81 4.53 6.13
CA ASP A 79 -7.04 4.35 5.36
C ASP A 79 -8.28 4.25 6.27
N ARG A 80 -8.19 3.47 7.36
CA ARG A 80 -9.26 3.38 8.36
C ARG A 80 -9.56 4.75 8.98
N TRP A 81 -8.54 5.53 9.30
CA TRP A 81 -8.70 6.87 9.86
C TRP A 81 -9.29 7.87 8.86
N VAL A 82 -8.84 7.85 7.60
CA VAL A 82 -9.39 8.68 6.51
C VAL A 82 -10.87 8.40 6.29
N ARG A 83 -11.29 7.14 6.42
CA ARG A 83 -12.68 6.70 6.24
C ARG A 83 -13.58 6.83 7.46
N ASP A 84 -13.07 7.38 8.57
CA ASP A 84 -13.78 7.39 9.85
C ASP A 84 -14.29 5.99 10.25
N ALA A 85 -13.49 4.95 9.97
CA ALA A 85 -13.85 3.59 10.33
C ALA A 85 -14.04 3.45 11.85
N PRO A 86 -14.96 2.60 12.33
CA PRO A 86 -15.14 2.35 13.76
C PRO A 86 -13.81 2.01 14.44
N GLY A 87 -13.54 2.65 15.58
CA GLY A 87 -12.29 2.49 16.34
C GLY A 87 -11.06 3.19 15.76
N ALA A 88 -11.15 3.86 14.61
CA ALA A 88 -10.03 4.61 14.01
C ALA A 88 -9.95 6.05 14.56
N ALA A 89 -9.81 6.17 15.88
CA ALA A 89 -9.61 7.45 16.57
C ALA A 89 -8.12 7.86 16.56
N GLY A 90 -7.85 9.15 16.73
CA GLY A 90 -6.50 9.70 16.79
C GLY A 90 -6.37 11.05 16.09
N THR A 91 -5.39 11.82 16.51
CA THR A 91 -4.94 13.03 15.84
C THR A 91 -4.22 12.68 14.54
N VAL A 92 -4.09 13.64 13.62
CA VAL A 92 -3.33 13.42 12.38
C VAL A 92 -1.85 13.14 12.66
N ASP A 93 -1.28 13.70 13.73
CA ASP A 93 0.12 13.49 14.10
C ASP A 93 0.38 12.04 14.52
N GLU A 94 -0.49 11.47 15.36
CA GLU A 94 -0.39 10.07 15.81
C GLU A 94 -0.55 9.10 14.63
N ILE A 95 -1.52 9.35 13.77
CA ILE A 95 -1.82 8.48 12.61
C ILE A 95 -0.70 8.56 11.57
N ALA A 96 -0.21 9.77 11.27
CA ALA A 96 0.90 9.93 10.35
C ALA A 96 2.19 9.29 10.90
N GLY A 97 2.44 9.39 12.21
CA GLY A 97 3.62 8.81 12.86
C GLY A 97 3.67 7.29 12.86
N ARG A 98 2.50 6.62 12.95
CA ARG A 98 2.40 5.15 13.00
C ARG A 98 2.04 4.51 11.66
N GLY A 99 1.32 5.23 10.81
CA GLY A 99 0.72 4.69 9.59
C GLY A 99 1.54 4.95 8.32
N LEU A 100 2.68 5.65 8.43
CA LEU A 100 3.58 5.93 7.31
C LEU A 100 5.01 5.48 7.62
N THR A 101 5.61 4.74 6.70
CA THR A 101 7.01 4.30 6.76
C THR A 101 7.95 5.42 6.32
N TYR A 102 9.26 5.19 6.41
CA TYR A 102 10.36 6.08 6.03
C TYR A 102 10.38 7.42 6.79
N GLY A 103 9.52 7.56 7.80
CA GLY A 103 9.31 8.78 8.54
C GLY A 103 8.54 9.86 7.78
N PHE A 104 7.83 9.52 6.70
CA PHE A 104 7.05 10.46 5.92
C PHE A 104 5.98 11.20 6.74
N GLY A 105 5.52 10.59 7.84
CA GLY A 105 4.61 11.23 8.80
C GLY A 105 5.18 12.43 9.57
N ARG A 106 6.48 12.72 9.47
CA ARG A 106 7.07 13.94 10.05
C ARG A 106 6.77 15.21 9.24
N SER A 107 6.48 15.07 7.94
CA SER A 107 6.23 16.22 7.06
C SER A 107 4.90 16.90 7.39
N PRO A 108 4.90 18.23 7.68
CA PRO A 108 3.66 19.00 7.85
C PRO A 108 2.74 18.94 6.62
N GLU A 109 3.32 18.93 5.42
CA GLU A 109 2.61 18.84 4.14
C GLU A 109 1.86 17.52 4.02
N THR A 110 2.50 16.42 4.43
CA THR A 110 1.90 15.08 4.43
C THR A 110 0.71 15.02 5.40
N ARG A 111 0.85 15.56 6.61
CA ARG A 111 -0.26 15.64 7.59
C ARG A 111 -1.42 16.50 7.07
N ARG A 112 -1.11 17.58 6.35
CA ARG A 112 -2.11 18.44 5.71
C ARG A 112 -2.87 17.70 4.60
N LEU A 113 -2.17 16.91 3.80
CA LEU A 113 -2.75 16.03 2.78
C LEU A 113 -3.67 14.96 3.40
N LEU A 114 -3.23 14.27 4.45
CA LEU A 114 -4.07 13.29 5.16
C LEU A 114 -5.34 13.92 5.75
N SER A 115 -5.21 15.08 6.39
CA SER A 115 -6.36 15.83 6.92
C SER A 115 -7.34 16.23 5.81
N TRP A 116 -6.82 16.63 4.65
CA TRP A 116 -7.64 16.93 3.48
C TRP A 116 -8.35 15.68 2.95
N LEU A 117 -7.67 14.54 2.83
CA LEU A 117 -8.29 13.28 2.39
C LEU A 117 -9.46 12.88 3.30
N ARG A 118 -9.25 12.92 4.63
CA ARG A 118 -10.32 12.62 5.60
C ARG A 118 -11.51 13.56 5.44
N ARG A 119 -11.26 14.86 5.18
CA ARG A 119 -12.33 15.82 4.89
C ARG A 119 -13.06 15.48 3.58
N GLN A 120 -12.34 15.13 2.51
CA GLN A 120 -12.96 14.73 1.23
C GLN A 120 -13.84 13.49 1.38
N HIS A 121 -13.43 12.54 2.22
CA HIS A 121 -14.25 11.37 2.53
C HIS A 121 -15.58 11.78 3.20
N ARG A 122 -15.52 12.64 4.23
CA ARG A 122 -16.71 13.18 4.93
C ARG A 122 -17.63 14.00 4.04
N GLU A 123 -17.07 14.68 3.03
CA GLU A 123 -17.83 15.41 2.00
C GLU A 123 -18.44 14.49 0.93
N GLY A 124 -18.30 13.17 1.05
CA GLY A 124 -18.97 12.17 0.20
C GLY A 124 -18.15 11.66 -0.98
N ARG A 125 -16.90 12.09 -1.18
CA ARG A 125 -16.07 11.67 -2.34
C ARG A 125 -15.49 10.25 -2.22
N ARG A 126 -15.76 9.53 -1.13
CA ARG A 126 -15.33 8.14 -0.87
C ARG A 126 -13.85 7.87 -1.20
N VAL A 127 -12.97 8.81 -0.89
CA VAL A 127 -11.53 8.64 -1.11
C VAL A 127 -10.92 7.60 -0.17
N ARG A 128 -9.87 6.93 -0.65
CA ARG A 128 -9.09 5.89 0.03
C ARG A 128 -7.62 6.30 0.14
N PHE A 129 -6.95 5.79 1.17
CA PHE A 129 -5.50 5.83 1.29
C PHE A 129 -4.93 4.42 1.16
N ALA A 130 -3.72 4.29 0.62
CA ALA A 130 -2.99 3.02 0.62
C ALA A 130 -1.48 3.24 0.75
N GLY A 131 -0.80 2.32 1.43
CA GLY A 131 0.62 2.08 1.24
C GLY A 131 0.82 1.02 0.16
N LEU A 132 1.84 1.18 -0.69
CA LEU A 132 2.18 0.18 -1.72
C LEU A 132 3.31 -0.78 -1.31
N ASP A 133 4.19 -0.32 -0.43
CA ASP A 133 5.50 -0.91 -0.20
C ASP A 133 5.45 -2.08 0.78
N LEU A 134 6.58 -2.79 0.88
CA LEU A 134 6.82 -3.80 1.90
C LEU A 134 6.84 -3.15 3.30
N PRO A 135 6.50 -3.91 4.36
CA PRO A 135 6.29 -3.36 5.70
C PRO A 135 7.55 -2.79 6.37
N ALA A 136 7.34 -1.93 7.37
CA ALA A 136 8.31 -1.47 8.36
C ALA A 136 9.64 -0.93 7.81
N ASP A 137 9.62 -0.03 6.83
CA ASP A 137 10.85 0.50 6.18
C ASP A 137 11.73 -0.64 5.62
N LEU A 138 11.10 -1.73 5.15
CA LEU A 138 11.71 -3.00 4.72
C LEU A 138 12.51 -3.70 5.84
N GLY A 139 12.23 -3.36 7.09
CA GLY A 139 13.00 -3.77 8.26
C GLY A 139 12.40 -4.92 9.04
N SER A 140 11.13 -5.26 8.81
CA SER A 140 10.42 -6.31 9.54
C SER A 140 9.17 -6.77 8.80
N LEU A 141 8.91 -8.08 8.81
CA LEU A 141 7.64 -8.65 8.31
C LEU A 141 6.52 -8.67 9.36
N LEU A 142 6.81 -8.27 10.61
CA LEU A 142 5.88 -8.39 11.74
C LEU A 142 4.56 -7.62 11.54
N PRO A 143 4.52 -6.38 10.99
CA PRO A 143 3.26 -5.68 10.76
C PRO A 143 2.34 -6.42 9.77
N ALA A 144 2.92 -7.07 8.77
CA ALA A 144 2.15 -7.92 7.86
C ALA A 144 1.62 -9.17 8.59
N LEU A 145 2.43 -9.78 9.44
CA LEU A 145 2.03 -10.95 10.22
C LEU A 145 0.91 -10.65 11.23
N GLU A 146 0.89 -9.45 11.82
CA GLU A 146 -0.19 -9.00 12.71
C GLU A 146 -1.56 -8.95 12.00
N ILE A 147 -1.58 -8.47 10.74
CA ILE A 147 -2.80 -8.46 9.92
C ILE A 147 -3.28 -9.88 9.65
N VAL A 148 -2.35 -10.79 9.34
CA VAL A 148 -2.67 -12.20 9.07
C VAL A 148 -3.21 -12.87 10.33
N ALA A 149 -2.56 -12.65 11.48
CA ALA A 149 -2.97 -13.23 12.75
C ALA A 149 -4.39 -12.79 13.16
N GLY A 150 -4.72 -11.50 13.00
CA GLY A 150 -6.06 -11.00 13.29
C GLY A 150 -7.15 -11.58 12.37
N HIS A 151 -6.80 -11.96 11.14
CA HIS A 151 -7.75 -12.62 10.22
C HIS A 151 -7.93 -14.11 10.51
N LEU A 152 -6.89 -14.80 11.00
CA LEU A 152 -6.88 -16.24 11.21
C LEU A 152 -7.30 -16.67 12.62
N GLU A 153 -8.00 -15.83 13.40
CA GLU A 153 -8.56 -16.24 14.69
C GLU A 153 -9.53 -17.44 14.56
N VAL A 154 -10.15 -17.60 13.39
CA VAL A 154 -11.00 -18.75 13.03
C VAL A 154 -10.23 -20.05 12.79
N ASP A 155 -8.89 -19.99 12.73
CA ASP A 155 -7.98 -21.12 12.51
C ASP A 155 -6.89 -21.21 13.60
N PRO A 156 -7.21 -21.80 14.76
CA PRO A 156 -6.28 -21.89 15.88
C PRO A 156 -4.97 -22.61 15.56
N ALA A 157 -4.98 -23.53 14.59
CA ALA A 157 -3.78 -24.25 14.20
C ALA A 157 -2.80 -23.39 13.37
N ALA A 158 -3.28 -22.30 12.73
CA ALA A 158 -2.38 -21.34 12.09
C ALA A 158 -1.55 -20.54 13.11
N ARG A 159 -2.00 -20.44 14.36
CA ARG A 159 -1.32 -19.69 15.42
C ARG A 159 0.08 -20.23 15.70
N GLU A 160 0.25 -21.55 15.74
CA GLU A 160 1.54 -22.18 15.97
C GLU A 160 2.55 -21.85 14.86
N ILE A 161 2.12 -21.85 13.60
CA ILE A 161 2.95 -21.47 12.45
C ILE A 161 3.32 -19.97 12.55
N ILE A 162 2.35 -19.11 12.88
CA ILE A 162 2.56 -17.67 13.05
C ILE A 162 3.56 -17.38 14.17
N ASP A 163 3.47 -18.06 15.31
CA ASP A 163 4.35 -17.84 16.46
C ASP A 163 5.81 -18.28 16.15
N GLN A 164 5.98 -19.35 15.36
CA GLN A 164 7.30 -19.74 14.86
C GLN A 164 7.87 -18.71 13.87
N ILE A 165 7.06 -18.25 12.91
CA ILE A 165 7.47 -17.18 11.97
C ILE A 165 7.88 -15.92 12.75
N ARG A 166 7.09 -15.53 13.75
CA ARG A 166 7.38 -14.38 14.61
C ARG A 166 8.74 -14.52 15.29
N THR A 167 9.01 -15.68 15.88
CA THR A 167 10.28 -15.97 16.55
C THR A 167 11.47 -15.74 15.60
N TYR A 168 11.41 -16.27 14.38
CA TYR A 168 12.46 -16.08 13.39
C TYR A 168 12.55 -14.63 12.89
N ALA A 169 11.42 -13.96 12.71
CA ALA A 169 11.36 -12.57 12.26
C ALA A 169 11.96 -11.59 13.29
N GLU A 170 11.67 -11.79 14.57
CA GLU A 170 12.18 -10.95 15.67
C GLU A 170 13.71 -10.98 15.78
N ALA A 171 14.34 -12.10 15.41
CA ALA A 171 15.80 -12.23 15.45
C ALA A 171 16.52 -11.20 14.55
N TRP A 172 15.95 -10.90 13.37
CA TRP A 172 16.55 -10.00 12.39
C TRP A 172 15.83 -8.66 12.23
N ALA A 173 14.62 -8.50 12.77
CA ALA A 173 13.83 -7.27 12.63
C ALA A 173 14.59 -6.04 13.14
N ARG A 174 14.66 -4.98 12.33
CA ARG A 174 15.27 -3.69 12.69
C ARG A 174 14.44 -2.53 12.15
N PRO A 175 14.61 -1.29 12.63
CA PRO A 175 13.83 -0.14 12.17
C PRO A 175 14.09 0.31 10.72
N HIS A 176 15.06 -0.26 10.01
CA HIS A 176 15.44 0.17 8.66
C HIS A 176 16.12 -0.96 7.86
N THR A 177 15.87 -0.99 6.55
CA THR A 177 16.36 -2.01 5.61
C THR A 177 17.84 -2.39 5.75
N LEU A 178 18.76 -1.41 5.85
CA LEU A 178 20.20 -1.71 5.91
C LEU A 178 20.60 -2.46 7.18
N ALA A 179 19.98 -2.12 8.32
CA ALA A 179 20.24 -2.80 9.58
C ALA A 179 19.60 -4.19 9.59
N ALA A 180 18.39 -4.32 9.04
CA ALA A 180 17.69 -5.59 8.93
C ALA A 180 18.44 -6.56 7.99
N ALA A 181 18.90 -6.11 6.83
CA ALA A 181 19.67 -6.94 5.89
C ALA A 181 20.97 -7.49 6.51
N ARG A 182 21.65 -6.70 7.35
CA ARG A 182 22.84 -7.18 8.10
C ARG A 182 22.46 -8.24 9.13
N ALA A 183 21.47 -7.97 9.97
CA ALA A 183 21.01 -8.93 10.98
C ALA A 183 20.47 -10.23 10.34
N TYR A 184 19.79 -10.11 9.20
CA TYR A 184 19.30 -11.24 8.42
C TYR A 184 20.47 -12.07 7.85
N ALA A 185 21.53 -11.43 7.35
CA ALA A 185 22.73 -12.11 6.88
C ALA A 185 23.46 -12.88 7.99
N GLU A 186 23.46 -12.35 9.21
CA GLU A 186 24.06 -12.96 10.41
C GLU A 186 23.23 -14.11 11.00
N THR A 187 21.93 -14.20 10.64
CA THR A 187 21.05 -15.29 11.08
C THR A 187 21.55 -16.64 10.53
N PRO A 188 21.48 -17.75 11.28
CA PRO A 188 21.84 -19.07 10.75
C PRO A 188 21.06 -19.43 9.47
N ALA A 189 21.72 -20.11 8.52
CA ALA A 189 21.07 -20.50 7.26
C ALA A 189 19.83 -21.39 7.49
N ALA A 190 19.91 -22.33 8.44
CA ALA A 190 18.80 -23.19 8.81
C ALA A 190 17.58 -22.40 9.32
N ASP A 191 17.79 -21.33 10.08
CA ASP A 191 16.72 -20.49 10.63
C ASP A 191 16.05 -19.66 9.52
N ARG A 192 16.83 -19.12 8.59
CA ARG A 192 16.26 -18.49 7.39
C ARG A 192 15.44 -19.49 6.59
N ASP A 193 15.97 -20.69 6.36
CA ASP A 193 15.29 -21.72 5.57
C ASP A 193 13.99 -22.19 6.24
N ALA A 194 14.00 -22.34 7.55
CA ALA A 194 12.80 -22.58 8.35
C ALA A 194 11.77 -21.45 8.18
N LEU A 195 12.19 -20.18 8.27
CA LEU A 195 11.30 -19.03 8.05
C LEU A 195 10.64 -19.07 6.66
N THR A 196 11.41 -19.33 5.60
CA THR A 196 10.88 -19.41 4.23
C THR A 196 9.88 -20.55 4.08
N VAL A 197 10.18 -21.73 4.64
CA VAL A 197 9.27 -22.88 4.62
C VAL A 197 7.97 -22.56 5.34
N LEU A 198 8.03 -21.98 6.55
CA LEU A 198 6.86 -21.63 7.34
C LEU A 198 6.00 -20.56 6.64
N LEU A 199 6.62 -19.55 6.01
CA LEU A 199 5.89 -18.55 5.22
C LEU A 199 5.17 -19.19 4.02
N ALA A 200 5.79 -20.16 3.35
CA ALA A 200 5.17 -20.91 2.25
C ALA A 200 4.04 -21.83 2.73
N GLU A 201 4.23 -22.49 3.88
CA GLU A 201 3.22 -23.32 4.53
C GLU A 201 2.00 -22.49 4.94
N LEU A 202 2.22 -21.35 5.61
CA LEU A 202 1.15 -20.43 6.00
C LEU A 202 0.39 -19.93 4.76
N SER A 203 1.10 -19.53 3.70
CA SER A 203 0.48 -19.09 2.45
C SER A 203 -0.42 -20.16 1.84
N THR A 204 0.09 -21.39 1.78
CA THR A 204 -0.66 -22.56 1.27
C THR A 204 -1.88 -22.84 2.14
N ARG A 205 -1.74 -22.78 3.47
CA ARG A 205 -2.83 -23.02 4.43
C ARG A 205 -3.94 -22.00 4.28
N VAL A 206 -3.62 -20.71 4.21
CA VAL A 206 -4.63 -19.64 4.05
C VAL A 206 -5.40 -19.81 2.74
N ASP A 207 -4.74 -20.21 1.67
CA ASP A 207 -5.41 -20.45 0.40
C ASP A 207 -6.24 -21.74 0.38
N ALA A 208 -5.72 -22.84 0.92
CA ALA A 208 -6.40 -24.14 0.93
C ALA A 208 -7.64 -24.15 1.84
N LEU A 209 -7.60 -23.45 2.97
CA LEU A 209 -8.70 -23.39 3.94
C LEU A 209 -9.69 -22.26 3.67
N ARG A 210 -9.51 -21.48 2.59
CA ARG A 210 -10.37 -20.34 2.25
C ARG A 210 -11.88 -20.67 2.25
N PRO A 211 -12.36 -21.79 1.67
CA PRO A 211 -13.78 -22.12 1.71
C PRO A 211 -14.28 -22.45 3.12
N ILE A 212 -13.40 -22.95 4.00
CA ILE A 212 -13.72 -23.28 5.39
C ILE A 212 -13.78 -21.99 6.22
N HIS A 213 -12.76 -21.12 6.13
CA HIS A 213 -12.75 -19.85 6.84
C HIS A 213 -13.95 -18.98 6.46
N ALA A 214 -14.33 -18.94 5.17
CA ALA A 214 -15.49 -18.21 4.71
C ALA A 214 -16.81 -18.71 5.33
N ARG A 215 -16.96 -20.04 5.48
CA ARG A 215 -18.14 -20.64 6.11
C ARG A 215 -18.18 -20.41 7.61
N GLN A 216 -17.04 -20.51 8.30
CA GLN A 216 -16.93 -20.28 9.73
C GLN A 216 -17.24 -18.82 10.07
N ALA A 217 -16.73 -17.87 9.29
CA ALA A 217 -17.03 -16.45 9.47
C ALA A 217 -18.50 -16.09 9.24
N ALA A 218 -19.21 -16.84 8.39
CA ALA A 218 -20.64 -16.65 8.15
C ALA A 218 -21.54 -17.33 9.21
N ALA A 219 -20.99 -18.08 10.16
CA ALA A 219 -21.77 -18.81 11.16
C ALA A 219 -22.31 -17.86 12.26
N PRO A 220 -23.62 -17.93 12.60
CA PRO A 220 -24.19 -17.10 13.66
C PRO A 220 -23.53 -17.41 15.01
N GLY A 221 -22.87 -16.40 15.59
CA GLY A 221 -22.08 -16.51 16.82
C GLY A 221 -20.60 -16.12 16.65
N HIS A 222 -20.11 -15.98 15.42
CA HIS A 222 -18.84 -15.30 15.12
C HIS A 222 -19.14 -13.83 14.82
N ALA A 223 -19.64 -13.11 15.83
CA ALA A 223 -19.61 -11.65 15.76
C ALA A 223 -18.14 -11.22 15.72
N ASP A 224 -17.81 -10.34 14.77
CA ASP A 224 -16.50 -9.74 14.59
C ASP A 224 -16.07 -9.06 15.90
N THR A 225 -15.40 -9.80 16.78
CA THR A 225 -14.74 -9.25 17.96
C THR A 225 -13.48 -8.56 17.45
N ALA A 226 -13.65 -7.37 16.88
CA ALA A 226 -12.57 -6.43 16.71
C ALA A 226 -11.89 -6.27 18.08
N VAL A 227 -10.72 -6.90 18.23
CA VAL A 227 -9.98 -6.94 19.49
C VAL A 227 -9.66 -5.50 19.91
N ARG A 228 -10.27 -5.10 21.02
CA ARG A 228 -9.95 -3.86 21.73
C ARG A 228 -8.65 -4.10 22.49
N HIS A 229 -7.54 -3.58 21.98
CA HIS A 229 -6.38 -3.29 22.83
C HIS A 229 -6.53 -1.87 23.38
N ASP A 230 -7.05 -1.75 24.60
CA ASP A 230 -6.84 -0.57 25.44
C ASP A 230 -5.81 -0.96 26.50
N GLU A 231 -4.64 -0.33 26.49
CA GLU A 231 -3.55 -0.56 27.46
C GLU A 231 -3.83 0.03 28.85
N ARG A 232 -5.10 0.14 29.23
CA ARG A 232 -5.50 0.63 30.56
C ARG A 232 -6.63 -0.24 31.06
N HIS A 233 -6.27 -1.38 31.62
CA HIS A 233 -6.77 -1.93 32.89
C HIS A 233 -6.40 -3.41 32.97
N ALA A 234 -5.58 -3.74 33.97
CA ALA A 234 -5.41 -5.12 34.42
C ALA A 234 -6.74 -5.62 35.04
N ASP A 235 -6.95 -6.93 34.90
CA ASP A 235 -8.08 -7.74 35.36
C ASP A 235 -9.35 -7.75 34.50
N THR A 236 -9.46 -8.79 33.67
CA THR A 236 -10.70 -9.57 33.61
C THR A 236 -10.39 -11.01 33.22
N ALA A 237 -10.46 -11.91 34.19
CA ALA A 237 -10.46 -13.35 33.96
C ALA A 237 -11.79 -13.74 33.31
N VAL A 238 -11.79 -14.01 32.00
CA VAL A 238 -12.92 -14.66 31.33
C VAL A 238 -12.76 -16.17 31.49
N ARG A 239 -13.53 -16.77 32.40
CA ARG A 239 -13.73 -18.22 32.45
C ARG A 239 -14.68 -18.61 31.33
N HIS A 240 -14.22 -19.46 30.42
CA HIS A 240 -15.10 -20.24 29.55
C HIS A 240 -15.47 -21.54 30.26
N ASP A 241 -16.74 -21.73 30.61
CA ASP A 241 -17.28 -23.05 30.91
C ASP A 241 -17.96 -23.63 29.66
N LYS A 242 -17.32 -24.64 29.07
CA LYS A 242 -18.00 -25.57 28.17
C LYS A 242 -18.73 -26.60 29.03
N ALA A 243 -20.04 -26.44 29.22
CA ALA A 243 -20.94 -27.57 29.49
C ALA A 243 -22.40 -27.14 29.71
N HIS A 244 -23.27 -27.69 28.85
CA HIS A 244 -24.68 -27.98 29.07
C HIS A 244 -25.71 -26.84 29.10
N THR A 245 -26.57 -26.88 28.08
CA THR A 245 -27.97 -26.44 28.10
C THR A 245 -28.67 -27.02 29.32
N ASP A 246 -28.94 -26.19 30.31
CA ASP A 246 -29.76 -26.57 31.44
C ASP A 246 -31.24 -26.39 31.10
N THR A 247 -31.98 -27.47 31.29
CA THR A 247 -33.44 -27.49 31.20
C THR A 247 -33.96 -27.01 32.55
N ALA A 248 -34.44 -25.77 32.62
CA ALA A 248 -35.17 -25.29 33.79
C ALA A 248 -36.39 -24.48 33.33
N VAL A 249 -37.44 -25.21 32.99
CA VAL A 249 -38.80 -24.68 32.81
C VAL A 249 -39.29 -24.18 34.16
N ARG A 250 -39.58 -22.88 34.28
CA ARG A 250 -40.46 -22.36 35.34
C ARG A 250 -41.91 -22.59 34.89
N HIS A 251 -42.57 -23.58 35.48
CA HIS A 251 -44.01 -23.75 35.37
C HIS A 251 -44.70 -22.89 36.44
N ASP A 252 -45.40 -21.84 36.01
CA ASP A 252 -46.44 -21.22 36.80
C ASP A 252 -47.71 -22.08 36.68
N LYS A 253 -48.30 -22.42 37.84
CA LYS A 253 -49.55 -23.16 37.94
C LYS A 253 -50.72 -22.30 37.44
N ALA A 254 -51.14 -22.49 36.20
CA ALA A 254 -52.55 -22.40 35.82
C ALA A 254 -52.78 -22.98 34.42
N HIS A 255 -53.59 -24.04 34.36
CA HIS A 255 -54.30 -24.57 33.20
C HIS A 255 -53.63 -25.63 32.29
N THR A 256 -54.52 -26.50 31.83
CA THR A 256 -54.40 -27.91 31.47
C THR A 256 -54.29 -28.15 29.96
N ASP A 257 -53.82 -29.37 29.65
CA ASP A 257 -54.02 -30.15 28.42
C ASP A 257 -53.23 -29.79 27.15
N ALA A 258 -52.20 -30.59 26.85
CA ALA A 258 -52.33 -31.73 25.94
C ALA A 258 -50.96 -32.43 25.76
N VAL A 259 -50.96 -33.75 25.92
CA VAL A 259 -49.80 -34.63 25.68
C VAL A 259 -49.84 -35.11 24.23
N VAL A 260 -48.77 -34.92 23.45
CA VAL A 260 -48.37 -35.90 22.42
C VAL A 260 -46.83 -35.95 22.31
N ARG A 261 -46.33 -37.19 22.33
CA ARG A 261 -44.94 -37.64 22.28
C ARG A 261 -44.35 -37.46 20.88
N HIS A 262 -43.05 -37.16 20.78
CA HIS A 262 -42.28 -37.43 19.56
C HIS A 262 -41.22 -38.49 19.85
N ASP A 263 -41.40 -39.64 19.21
CA ASP A 263 -40.49 -40.78 19.23
C ASP A 263 -39.45 -40.64 18.11
N LYS A 264 -38.24 -41.13 18.35
CA LYS A 264 -37.15 -41.18 17.38
C LYS A 264 -37.20 -42.53 16.65
N ALA A 265 -37.58 -42.56 15.37
CA ALA A 265 -36.96 -43.41 14.36
C ALA A 265 -37.65 -43.29 12.98
N HIS A 266 -36.82 -43.46 11.95
CA HIS A 266 -37.10 -43.84 10.57
C HIS A 266 -37.05 -42.76 9.46
N THR A 267 -35.94 -42.90 8.74
CA THR A 267 -35.67 -42.80 7.30
C THR A 267 -36.85 -42.85 6.32
N ASP A 268 -36.79 -41.88 5.41
CA ASP A 268 -37.07 -41.91 3.96
C ASP A 268 -38.52 -42.11 3.49
N THR A 269 -39.10 -41.06 2.89
CA THR A 269 -39.96 -41.21 1.70
C THR A 269 -40.24 -39.87 1.00
N ALA A 270 -39.71 -39.77 -0.22
CA ALA A 270 -40.33 -39.20 -1.42
C ALA A 270 -41.10 -37.87 -1.30
N VAL A 271 -40.46 -36.78 -1.75
CA VAL A 271 -41.17 -35.58 -2.17
C VAL A 271 -41.86 -35.85 -3.51
N ARG A 272 -43.19 -35.90 -3.50
CA ARG A 272 -44.02 -35.80 -4.70
C ARG A 272 -44.06 -34.34 -5.14
N HIS A 273 -43.64 -34.08 -6.37
CA HIS A 273 -43.95 -32.84 -7.08
C HIS A 273 -45.45 -32.82 -7.40
N ASP A 274 -46.15 -31.77 -6.96
CA ASP A 274 -47.35 -31.32 -7.64
C ASP A 274 -47.18 -29.82 -7.92
N GLU A 275 -47.19 -29.49 -9.21
CA GLU A 275 -47.15 -28.13 -9.71
C GLU A 275 -48.50 -27.48 -9.42
N ARG A 276 -48.53 -26.49 -8.52
CA ARG A 276 -49.44 -25.34 -8.62
C ARG A 276 -49.24 -24.31 -7.48
N HIS A 277 -48.79 -23.11 -7.88
CA HIS A 277 -48.96 -21.78 -7.27
C HIS A 277 -47.80 -21.15 -6.46
N ALA A 278 -47.20 -20.17 -7.14
CA ALA A 278 -46.94 -18.79 -6.70
C ALA A 278 -45.89 -18.52 -5.61
N ASP A 279 -44.70 -18.14 -6.09
CA ASP A 279 -43.78 -17.11 -5.60
C ASP A 279 -44.10 -16.52 -4.22
N THR A 280 -43.39 -17.02 -3.20
CA THR A 280 -43.03 -16.20 -2.05
C THR A 280 -41.57 -15.79 -2.23
N PRO A 281 -41.25 -14.51 -2.51
CA PRO A 281 -39.87 -14.08 -2.47
C PRO A 281 -39.42 -14.14 -1.01
N VAL A 282 -38.59 -15.12 -0.67
CA VAL A 282 -37.79 -15.10 0.55
C VAL A 282 -36.90 -13.87 0.45
N ARG A 283 -37.28 -12.81 1.16
CA ARG A 283 -36.42 -11.65 1.39
C ARG A 283 -35.23 -12.12 2.21
N HIS A 284 -34.13 -12.43 1.54
CA HIS A 284 -32.81 -12.42 2.16
C HIS A 284 -32.35 -10.97 2.29
N ASP A 285 -32.87 -10.26 3.29
CA ASP A 285 -32.33 -8.99 3.73
C ASP A 285 -31.69 -9.18 5.11
N GLU A 286 -30.41 -8.79 5.19
CA GLU A 286 -29.54 -8.48 6.36
C GLU A 286 -28.20 -9.24 6.47
N ALA A 287 -27.97 -10.37 5.76
CA ALA A 287 -26.67 -11.07 5.81
C ALA A 287 -25.64 -10.65 4.72
N ARG A 288 -25.94 -9.65 3.88
CA ARG A 288 -25.05 -9.25 2.76
C ARG A 288 -23.87 -8.37 3.19
N GLY A 289 -23.93 -7.70 4.33
CA GLY A 289 -22.86 -6.80 4.80
C GLY A 289 -21.63 -7.54 5.31
N ASP A 290 -21.83 -8.53 6.16
CA ASP A 290 -20.75 -9.21 6.89
C ASP A 290 -19.88 -10.07 5.97
N GLY A 291 -20.49 -10.72 4.97
CA GLY A 291 -19.76 -11.52 3.98
C GLY A 291 -18.83 -10.68 3.09
N VAL A 292 -19.27 -9.49 2.67
CA VAL A 292 -18.44 -8.59 1.85
C VAL A 292 -17.28 -8.03 2.65
N ALA A 293 -17.52 -7.61 3.90
CA ALA A 293 -16.48 -7.14 4.80
C ALA A 293 -15.43 -8.23 5.09
N TRP A 294 -15.87 -9.46 5.33
CA TRP A 294 -14.97 -10.60 5.55
C TRP A 294 -14.12 -10.90 4.30
N HIS A 295 -14.72 -10.88 3.10
CA HIS A 295 -13.97 -11.12 1.86
C HIS A 295 -12.90 -10.04 1.59
N GLU A 296 -13.18 -8.77 1.90
CA GLU A 296 -12.19 -7.69 1.81
C GLU A 296 -11.06 -7.88 2.83
N ALA A 297 -11.40 -8.22 4.08
CA ALA A 297 -10.42 -8.52 5.13
C ALA A 297 -9.54 -9.74 4.78
N ALA A 298 -10.14 -10.82 4.25
CA ALA A 298 -9.41 -12.00 3.80
C ALA A 298 -8.47 -11.70 2.64
N ALA A 299 -8.90 -10.88 1.68
CA ALA A 299 -8.03 -10.46 0.59
C ALA A 299 -6.87 -9.59 1.08
N THR A 300 -7.13 -8.71 2.04
CA THR A 300 -6.12 -7.85 2.69
C THR A 300 -5.09 -8.68 3.44
N ALA A 301 -5.53 -9.66 4.24
CA ALA A 301 -4.64 -10.55 4.99
C ALA A 301 -3.76 -11.41 4.08
N ARG A 302 -4.32 -11.96 3.00
CA ARG A 302 -3.53 -12.70 1.99
C ARG A 302 -2.50 -11.82 1.30
N HIS A 303 -2.86 -10.57 0.98
CA HIS A 303 -1.92 -9.64 0.38
C HIS A 303 -0.80 -9.27 1.36
N ALA A 304 -1.13 -9.02 2.63
CA ALA A 304 -0.11 -8.78 3.67
C ALA A 304 0.85 -9.97 3.80
N LEU A 305 0.33 -11.21 3.84
CA LEU A 305 1.17 -12.42 3.87
C LEU A 305 2.08 -12.52 2.64
N ARG A 306 1.54 -12.21 1.46
CA ARG A 306 2.31 -12.18 0.22
C ARG A 306 3.46 -11.17 0.29
N LEU A 307 3.24 -9.98 0.85
CA LEU A 307 4.31 -9.00 1.07
C LEU A 307 5.35 -9.48 2.12
N ALA A 308 4.94 -10.22 3.15
CA ALA A 308 5.88 -10.84 4.10
C ALA A 308 6.80 -11.86 3.40
N VAL A 309 6.24 -12.70 2.52
CA VAL A 309 7.01 -13.63 1.67
C VAL A 309 7.99 -12.88 0.76
N LEU A 310 7.53 -11.81 0.11
CA LEU A 310 8.37 -11.02 -0.79
C LEU A 310 9.50 -10.29 -0.05
N LEU A 311 9.28 -9.86 1.19
CA LEU A 311 10.33 -9.27 2.03
C LEU A 311 11.43 -10.29 2.36
N ASP A 312 11.08 -11.52 2.76
CA ASP A 312 12.06 -12.60 2.96
C ASP A 312 12.84 -12.89 1.66
N GLN A 313 12.15 -13.02 0.53
CA GLN A 313 12.77 -13.24 -0.78
C GLN A 313 13.71 -12.09 -1.20
N MET A 314 13.34 -10.85 -0.90
CA MET A 314 14.19 -9.68 -1.16
C MET A 314 15.48 -9.77 -0.34
N LEU A 315 15.40 -10.04 0.96
CA LEU A 315 16.57 -10.13 1.84
C LEU A 315 17.49 -11.28 1.41
N ARG A 316 16.93 -12.42 0.97
CA ARG A 316 17.70 -13.53 0.39
C ARG A 316 18.39 -13.15 -0.91
N ALA A 317 17.68 -12.50 -1.83
CA ALA A 317 18.25 -12.06 -3.09
C ALA A 317 19.40 -11.06 -2.86
N GLN A 318 19.24 -10.13 -1.91
CA GLN A 318 20.29 -9.21 -1.50
C GLN A 318 21.51 -9.93 -0.92
N LEU A 319 21.30 -10.92 -0.05
CA LEU A 319 22.38 -11.73 0.52
C LEU A 319 23.14 -12.51 -0.58
N ALA A 320 22.41 -13.17 -1.49
CA ALA A 320 22.99 -13.91 -2.60
C ALA A 320 23.75 -12.99 -3.57
N ALA A 321 23.20 -11.81 -3.87
CA ALA A 321 23.86 -10.80 -4.70
C ALA A 321 25.15 -10.30 -4.04
N ALA A 322 25.15 -10.02 -2.73
CA ALA A 322 26.34 -9.66 -1.97
C ALA A 322 27.41 -10.76 -1.96
N GLN A 323 27.02 -12.01 -2.18
CA GLN A 323 27.90 -13.17 -2.34
C GLN A 323 28.30 -13.44 -3.81
N GLY A 324 27.95 -12.54 -4.74
CA GLY A 324 28.37 -12.61 -6.14
C GLY A 324 27.36 -13.23 -7.11
N SER A 325 26.12 -13.51 -6.68
CA SER A 325 25.09 -14.05 -7.57
C SER A 325 24.54 -12.99 -8.54
N THR A 326 24.95 -13.06 -9.80
CA THR A 326 24.43 -12.19 -10.87
C THR A 326 22.93 -12.36 -11.11
N ALA A 327 22.40 -13.58 -10.97
CA ALA A 327 20.98 -13.87 -11.12
C ALA A 327 20.08 -13.12 -10.11
N HIS A 328 20.59 -12.80 -8.93
CA HIS A 328 19.84 -12.09 -7.87
C HIS A 328 20.11 -10.59 -7.87
N ALA A 329 21.25 -10.15 -8.42
CA ALA A 329 21.63 -8.74 -8.48
C ALA A 329 20.68 -7.87 -9.33
N VAL A 330 19.94 -8.48 -10.26
CA VAL A 330 19.04 -7.78 -11.20
C VAL A 330 17.56 -7.85 -10.77
N VAL A 331 17.23 -8.59 -9.72
CA VAL A 331 15.84 -8.82 -9.30
C VAL A 331 15.41 -7.75 -8.31
N ASN A 332 14.53 -6.85 -8.74
CA ASN A 332 13.93 -5.84 -7.87
C ASN A 332 12.59 -6.29 -7.32
N VAL A 333 12.66 -7.10 -6.26
CA VAL A 333 11.48 -7.64 -5.58
C VAL A 333 10.59 -6.53 -5.01
N ARG A 334 11.17 -5.45 -4.50
CA ARG A 334 10.44 -4.33 -3.87
C ARG A 334 9.49 -3.64 -4.84
N ASP A 335 10.00 -3.23 -6.00
CA ASP A 335 9.18 -2.54 -7.00
C ASP A 335 8.12 -3.46 -7.63
N ALA A 336 8.46 -4.73 -7.84
CA ALA A 336 7.49 -5.73 -8.26
C ALA A 336 6.36 -5.90 -7.22
N ALA A 337 6.71 -5.91 -5.92
CA ALA A 337 5.73 -5.97 -4.83
C ALA A 337 4.83 -4.72 -4.80
N MET A 338 5.39 -3.52 -4.98
CA MET A 338 4.60 -2.29 -5.08
C MET A 338 3.63 -2.32 -6.26
N ALA A 339 4.05 -2.87 -7.40
CA ALA A 339 3.20 -3.02 -8.57
C ALA A 339 2.08 -4.06 -8.33
N GLU A 340 2.41 -5.16 -7.66
CA GLU A 340 1.44 -6.18 -7.23
C GLU A 340 0.41 -5.59 -6.27
N THR A 341 0.83 -4.74 -5.32
CA THR A 341 -0.08 -4.00 -4.42
C THR A 341 -0.96 -3.01 -5.18
N ALA A 342 -0.40 -2.25 -6.12
CA ALA A 342 -1.20 -1.35 -6.94
C ALA A 342 -2.27 -2.12 -7.74
N ALA A 343 -1.92 -3.24 -8.36
CA ALA A 343 -2.86 -4.11 -9.07
C ALA A 343 -3.94 -4.70 -8.13
N HIS A 344 -3.55 -5.13 -6.92
CA HIS A 344 -4.46 -5.63 -5.89
C HIS A 344 -5.54 -4.59 -5.51
N LEU A 345 -5.17 -3.32 -5.46
CA LEU A 345 -6.01 -2.19 -5.05
C LEU A 345 -6.84 -1.61 -6.21
N LEU A 346 -6.42 -1.77 -7.47
CA LEU A 346 -7.10 -1.27 -8.67
C LEU A 346 -8.36 -2.06 -9.07
N ARG A 347 -9.23 -2.37 -8.10
CA ARG A 347 -10.52 -3.04 -8.32
C ARG A 347 -11.56 -2.07 -8.89
N ASP A 348 -12.61 -2.59 -9.52
CA ASP A 348 -13.88 -1.92 -9.80
C ASP A 348 -13.81 -0.44 -10.24
N GLY A 349 -13.25 -0.18 -11.41
CA GLY A 349 -13.28 1.14 -12.06
C GLY A 349 -12.55 2.27 -11.33
N GLN A 350 -11.84 1.97 -10.22
CA GLN A 350 -11.11 2.98 -9.46
C GLN A 350 -9.96 3.56 -10.29
N ARG A 351 -9.68 4.86 -10.04
CA ARG A 351 -8.51 5.58 -10.55
C ARG A 351 -7.61 5.96 -9.38
N MET A 352 -6.30 5.75 -9.55
CA MET A 352 -5.31 5.83 -8.46
C MET A 352 -4.23 6.87 -8.75
N VAL A 353 -3.93 7.69 -7.75
CA VAL A 353 -2.74 8.54 -7.72
C VAL A 353 -1.67 7.80 -6.92
N ILE A 354 -0.48 7.61 -7.50
CA ILE A 354 0.67 7.04 -6.80
C ILE A 354 1.68 8.14 -6.53
N SER A 355 2.06 8.36 -5.27
CA SER A 355 3.18 9.23 -4.90
C SER A 355 4.38 8.38 -4.49
N ALA A 356 5.46 8.45 -5.27
CA ALA A 356 6.69 7.68 -5.05
C ALA A 356 7.89 8.43 -5.64
N ALA A 357 9.12 8.08 -5.26
CA ALA A 357 10.29 8.70 -5.87
C ALA A 357 10.36 8.47 -7.39
N ASN A 358 10.97 9.41 -8.12
CA ASN A 358 11.03 9.40 -9.59
C ASN A 358 11.52 8.05 -10.13
N ASN A 359 12.56 7.48 -9.49
CA ASN A 359 13.18 6.22 -9.91
C ASN A 359 12.20 5.04 -9.91
N HIS A 360 11.23 5.02 -8.99
CA HIS A 360 10.19 3.99 -8.93
C HIS A 360 9.13 4.16 -10.03
N LEU A 361 8.91 5.37 -10.53
CA LEU A 361 7.81 5.68 -11.46
C LEU A 361 8.24 5.74 -12.93
N GLN A 362 9.49 5.40 -13.25
CA GLN A 362 9.93 5.35 -14.64
C GLN A 362 9.16 4.27 -15.41
N ARG A 363 8.75 4.57 -16.63
CA ARG A 363 8.10 3.61 -17.54
C ARG A 363 9.06 2.56 -18.09
N ILE A 364 10.36 2.82 -18.02
CA ILE A 364 11.42 1.93 -18.48
C ILE A 364 12.30 1.49 -17.29
N PRO A 365 13.04 0.38 -17.42
CA PRO A 365 13.99 -0.08 -16.41
C PRO A 365 15.09 0.96 -16.11
N ILE A 366 15.72 0.81 -14.94
CA ILE A 366 16.97 1.51 -14.62
C ILE A 366 18.13 0.68 -15.13
N ASP A 367 18.99 1.28 -15.95
CA ASP A 367 20.22 0.65 -16.41
C ASP A 367 21.34 0.83 -15.39
N LEU A 368 21.98 -0.28 -15.03
CA LEU A 368 23.09 -0.39 -14.09
C LEU A 368 24.33 -0.97 -14.80
N GLY A 369 24.67 -0.42 -15.97
CA GLY A 369 25.76 -0.92 -16.82
C GLY A 369 25.30 -2.11 -17.67
N ASP A 370 25.85 -3.30 -17.43
CA ASP A 370 25.54 -4.53 -18.19
C ASP A 370 24.22 -5.20 -17.78
N SER A 371 23.43 -4.54 -16.94
CA SER A 371 22.18 -5.07 -16.39
C SER A 371 21.13 -3.98 -16.27
N SER A 372 19.87 -4.37 -16.34
CA SER A 372 18.73 -3.47 -16.17
C SER A 372 17.80 -4.00 -15.10
N VAL A 373 17.19 -3.09 -14.36
CA VAL A 373 16.35 -3.42 -13.22
C VAL A 373 14.96 -2.83 -13.43
N ALA A 374 13.94 -3.70 -13.42
CA ALA A 374 12.56 -3.26 -13.52
C ALA A 374 12.14 -2.46 -12.28
N VAL A 375 11.25 -1.49 -12.50
CA VAL A 375 10.71 -0.62 -11.45
C VAL A 375 9.19 -0.59 -11.52
N LEU A 376 8.54 -0.05 -10.49
CA LEU A 376 7.08 -0.02 -10.33
C LEU A 376 6.41 0.55 -11.58
N GLY A 377 6.88 1.68 -12.09
CA GLY A 377 6.37 2.32 -13.29
C GLY A 377 6.51 1.46 -14.55
N GLY A 378 7.57 0.65 -14.66
CA GLY A 378 7.76 -0.27 -15.77
C GLY A 378 6.77 -1.43 -15.74
N HIS A 379 6.47 -1.95 -14.55
CA HIS A 379 5.40 -2.95 -14.36
C HIS A 379 4.03 -2.36 -14.68
N LEU A 380 3.74 -1.15 -14.21
CA LEU A 380 2.49 -0.45 -14.49
C LEU A 380 2.34 -0.13 -15.99
N ALA A 381 3.39 0.35 -16.65
CA ALA A 381 3.40 0.61 -18.09
C ALA A 381 3.17 -0.68 -18.89
N THR A 382 3.76 -1.80 -18.48
CA THR A 382 3.55 -3.10 -19.12
C THR A 382 2.12 -3.61 -18.94
N GLY A 383 1.55 -3.45 -17.75
CA GLY A 383 0.20 -3.95 -17.43
C GLY A 383 -0.94 -3.06 -17.91
N LEU A 384 -0.74 -1.73 -17.94
CA LEU A 384 -1.80 -0.74 -18.22
C LEU A 384 -1.60 0.02 -19.54
N GLY A 385 -0.40 -0.02 -20.14
CA GLY A 385 -0.08 0.75 -21.34
C GLY A 385 -0.29 2.26 -21.13
N ASP A 386 -1.17 2.84 -21.92
CA ASP A 386 -1.58 4.26 -21.82
C ASP A 386 -2.51 4.53 -20.64
N GLY A 387 -3.02 3.48 -19.98
CA GLY A 387 -3.76 3.58 -18.73
C GLY A 387 -2.88 3.99 -17.52
N TYR A 388 -1.57 4.04 -17.69
CA TYR A 388 -0.62 4.59 -16.72
C TYR A 388 0.01 5.86 -17.29
N LEU A 389 0.03 6.94 -16.50
CA LEU A 389 0.76 8.18 -16.79
C LEU A 389 1.77 8.46 -15.67
N SER A 390 3.01 8.79 -16.03
CA SER A 390 4.08 9.12 -15.09
C SER A 390 4.53 10.58 -15.20
N ILE A 391 4.55 11.27 -14.05
CA ILE A 391 5.00 12.65 -13.89
C ILE A 391 6.25 12.65 -13.03
N ALA A 392 7.44 12.96 -13.58
CA ALA A 392 8.60 13.22 -12.74
C ALA A 392 8.49 14.60 -12.09
N VAL A 393 8.97 14.75 -10.86
CA VAL A 393 9.12 16.07 -10.22
C VAL A 393 10.58 16.32 -9.89
N THR A 394 11.14 17.43 -10.37
CA THR A 394 12.55 17.81 -10.22
C THR A 394 12.69 19.32 -9.97
N CYS A 395 13.92 19.82 -9.82
CA CYS A 395 14.18 21.24 -9.58
C CYS A 395 15.40 21.81 -10.31
N GLY A 396 15.37 23.12 -10.58
CA GLY A 396 16.50 23.85 -11.17
C GLY A 396 17.68 23.98 -10.20
N GLY A 397 17.43 24.19 -8.92
CA GLY A 397 18.47 24.30 -7.89
C GLY A 397 17.90 24.57 -6.50
N GLY A 398 18.70 25.14 -5.60
CA GLY A 398 18.33 25.35 -4.20
C GLY A 398 18.99 24.32 -3.29
N ARG A 399 18.38 24.04 -2.13
CA ARG A 399 18.89 23.08 -1.16
C ARG A 399 18.04 21.82 -1.17
N THR A 400 18.68 20.65 -1.08
CA THR A 400 17.98 19.38 -1.07
C THR A 400 18.55 18.45 -0.01
N PRO A 401 17.71 17.65 0.67
CA PRO A 401 18.19 16.54 1.46
C PRO A 401 18.77 15.45 0.54
N THR A 402 19.92 14.93 0.93
CA THR A 402 20.54 13.76 0.31
C THR A 402 20.92 12.75 1.38
N ARG A 403 21.17 11.52 0.93
CA ARG A 403 21.49 10.38 1.78
C ARG A 403 22.93 9.95 1.50
N ARG A 404 23.67 9.64 2.56
CA ARG A 404 25.02 9.06 2.49
C ARG A 404 25.10 7.85 3.40
N PRO A 405 25.85 6.80 3.01
CA PRO A 405 26.16 5.71 3.92
C PRO A 405 26.80 6.25 5.20
N ALA A 406 26.27 5.85 6.35
CA ALA A 406 26.82 6.19 7.67
C ALA A 406 26.86 4.93 8.54
N PRO A 407 27.81 4.02 8.25
CA PRO A 407 27.98 2.79 9.04
C PRO A 407 28.22 3.15 10.51
N GLY A 408 27.47 2.50 11.42
CA GLY A 408 27.59 2.71 12.88
C GLY A 408 26.48 3.55 13.50
N THR A 409 25.63 4.18 12.68
CA THR A 409 24.35 4.76 13.15
C THR A 409 23.25 3.69 13.14
N GLU A 410 22.20 3.88 13.96
CA GLU A 410 21.06 2.95 14.07
C GLU A 410 20.42 2.62 12.70
N ARG A 411 20.30 3.61 11.81
CA ARG A 411 19.72 3.44 10.46
C ARG A 411 20.74 3.05 9.39
N GLY A 412 22.05 3.22 9.66
CA GLY A 412 23.13 3.01 8.68
C GLY A 412 23.22 4.07 7.58
N VAL A 413 22.41 5.13 7.64
CA VAL A 413 22.33 6.21 6.66
C VAL A 413 22.25 7.55 7.40
N GLN A 414 23.01 8.54 6.92
CA GLN A 414 22.88 9.92 7.35
C GLN A 414 22.14 10.73 6.28
N VAL A 415 21.22 11.59 6.72
CA VAL A 415 20.56 12.59 5.87
C VAL A 415 21.28 13.92 6.05
N LEU A 416 21.66 14.54 4.93
CA LEU A 416 22.38 15.81 4.88
C LEU A 416 21.63 16.77 3.95
N THR A 417 21.54 18.06 4.31
CA THR A 417 21.03 19.08 3.38
C THR A 417 22.19 19.72 2.64
N VAL A 418 22.20 19.65 1.31
CA VAL A 418 23.27 20.15 0.45
C VAL A 418 22.75 21.18 -0.55
N ASP A 419 23.62 22.09 -0.97
CA ASP A 419 23.34 23.02 -2.07
C ASP A 419 23.48 22.29 -3.42
N LEU A 420 22.48 22.44 -4.27
CA LEU A 420 22.49 21.88 -5.62
C LEU A 420 23.39 22.70 -6.54
N ALA A 421 24.27 22.02 -7.27
CA ALA A 421 24.97 22.60 -8.41
C ALA A 421 23.97 23.06 -9.48
N ALA A 422 24.38 23.97 -10.36
CA ALA A 422 23.57 24.37 -11.52
C ALA A 422 23.17 23.15 -12.39
N PRO A 423 22.02 23.19 -13.10
CA PRO A 423 21.61 22.09 -13.96
C PRO A 423 22.70 21.67 -14.94
N ALA A 424 23.03 20.37 -14.94
CA ALA A 424 24.04 19.82 -15.83
C ALA A 424 23.57 19.88 -17.31
N PRO A 425 24.46 20.14 -18.27
CA PRO A 425 24.14 20.05 -19.69
C PRO A 425 23.52 18.69 -20.05
N GLY A 426 22.48 18.71 -20.89
CA GLY A 426 21.74 17.51 -21.32
C GLY A 426 20.74 16.98 -20.29
N SER A 427 20.63 17.61 -19.10
CA SER A 427 19.58 17.29 -18.14
C SER A 427 18.24 17.91 -18.51
N VAL A 428 17.16 17.30 -18.04
CA VAL A 428 15.81 17.83 -18.24
C VAL A 428 15.63 19.20 -17.55
N GLU A 429 16.30 19.42 -16.43
CA GLU A 429 16.28 20.70 -15.70
C GLU A 429 17.00 21.81 -16.48
N ALA A 430 18.09 21.49 -17.18
CA ALA A 430 18.78 22.46 -18.04
C ALA A 430 17.95 22.80 -19.30
N LEU A 431 17.17 21.84 -19.80
CA LEU A 431 16.31 22.01 -20.97
C LEU A 431 15.03 22.81 -20.67
N LEU A 432 14.40 22.53 -19.53
CA LEU A 432 13.05 23.00 -19.19
C LEU A 432 13.01 23.98 -18.01
N GLY A 433 14.16 24.31 -17.42
CA GLY A 433 14.24 25.27 -16.33
C GLY A 433 13.71 26.65 -16.71
N GLY A 434 13.08 27.31 -15.75
CA GLY A 434 12.56 28.67 -15.89
C GLY A 434 12.26 29.28 -14.53
N ASP A 435 11.73 30.50 -14.51
CA ASP A 435 11.49 31.27 -13.28
C ASP A 435 10.24 30.83 -12.50
N ARG A 436 9.38 30.02 -13.13
CA ARG A 436 8.12 29.52 -12.54
C ARG A 436 8.06 28.01 -12.63
N PRO A 437 7.38 27.32 -11.69
CA PRO A 437 7.17 25.90 -11.82
C PRO A 437 6.34 25.60 -13.07
N GLY A 438 6.70 24.55 -13.79
CA GLY A 438 5.99 24.17 -15.01
C GLY A 438 6.00 22.67 -15.23
N ILE A 439 4.96 22.17 -15.89
CA ILE A 439 4.79 20.76 -16.29
C ILE A 439 4.86 20.68 -17.80
N THR A 440 5.79 19.90 -18.32
CA THR A 440 6.01 19.77 -19.77
C THR A 440 5.72 18.36 -20.23
N ASP A 441 5.04 18.23 -21.37
CA ASP A 441 4.82 16.96 -22.05
C ASP A 441 6.08 16.51 -22.81
N LEU A 442 6.65 15.38 -22.38
CA LEU A 442 7.85 14.80 -23.00
C LEU A 442 7.53 13.74 -24.05
N ARG A 443 6.28 13.28 -24.17
CA ARG A 443 5.91 12.21 -25.11
C ARG A 443 6.35 12.49 -26.56
N PRO A 444 6.30 13.74 -27.08
CA PRO A 444 6.81 14.05 -28.43
C PRO A 444 8.31 13.81 -28.64
N LEU A 445 9.10 13.64 -27.56
CA LEU A 445 10.54 13.38 -27.61
C LEU A 445 10.90 11.89 -27.46
N ARG A 446 9.92 10.99 -27.32
CA ARG A 446 10.16 9.55 -27.19
C ARG A 446 10.87 8.96 -28.38
N GLY A 447 11.94 8.20 -28.12
CA GLY A 447 12.81 7.63 -29.16
C GLY A 447 13.51 8.66 -30.05
N VAL A 448 13.40 9.97 -29.77
CA VAL A 448 14.04 11.02 -30.57
C VAL A 448 15.50 11.21 -30.12
N PRO A 449 16.49 11.06 -31.03
CA PRO A 449 17.87 11.34 -30.70
C PRO A 449 18.06 12.80 -30.26
N GLY A 450 18.71 13.01 -29.12
CA GLY A 450 19.01 14.35 -28.59
C GLY A 450 18.00 14.91 -27.58
N GLY A 451 17.01 14.11 -27.16
CA GLY A 451 16.20 14.42 -25.98
C GLY A 451 17.01 14.45 -24.67
N PRO A 452 16.41 14.90 -23.55
CA PRO A 452 17.07 14.94 -22.24
C PRO A 452 17.53 13.53 -21.81
N ARG A 453 18.78 13.42 -21.37
CA ARG A 453 19.45 12.13 -21.07
C ARG A 453 19.67 11.88 -19.58
N ARG A 454 19.21 12.79 -18.73
CA ARG A 454 19.31 12.67 -17.28
C ARG A 454 18.34 13.60 -16.58
N TYR A 455 17.99 13.21 -15.36
CA TYR A 455 17.23 14.04 -14.43
C TYR A 455 17.88 13.97 -13.05
N ARG A 456 17.63 14.97 -12.19
CA ARG A 456 18.19 14.98 -10.85
C ARG A 456 17.65 13.83 -10.01
N ASN A 457 18.55 13.17 -9.29
CA ASN A 457 18.18 12.19 -8.28
C ASN A 457 18.98 12.48 -7.02
N LEU A 458 18.28 12.89 -5.96
CA LEU A 458 18.86 13.56 -4.79
C LEU A 458 19.68 14.78 -5.23
N ASP A 459 20.96 14.79 -4.88
CA ASP A 459 21.92 15.82 -5.27
C ASP A 459 22.79 15.44 -6.48
N GLY A 460 22.52 14.29 -7.09
CA GLY A 460 23.17 13.81 -8.31
C GLY A 460 22.22 13.72 -9.50
N TYR A 461 22.54 12.81 -10.43
CA TYR A 461 21.76 12.57 -11.63
C TYR A 461 21.57 11.06 -11.84
N LEU A 462 20.42 10.68 -12.39
CA LEU A 462 20.24 9.37 -13.01
C LEU A 462 20.29 9.56 -14.53
N ASP A 463 21.17 8.81 -15.20
CA ASP A 463 21.29 8.82 -16.66
C ASP A 463 20.26 7.86 -17.26
N VAL A 464 19.36 8.40 -18.07
CA VAL A 464 18.26 7.67 -18.73
C VAL A 464 17.66 8.54 -19.85
N PRO A 465 17.13 7.95 -20.94
CA PRO A 465 16.29 8.69 -21.88
C PRO A 465 15.01 9.21 -21.18
N VAL A 466 15.02 10.44 -20.70
CA VAL A 466 13.99 10.95 -19.75
C VAL A 466 12.59 10.97 -20.40
N ALA A 467 12.51 11.21 -21.71
CA ALA A 467 11.25 11.17 -22.45
C ALA A 467 10.65 9.77 -22.60
N ASP A 468 11.50 8.73 -22.59
CA ASP A 468 11.04 7.34 -22.59
C ASP A 468 10.67 6.91 -21.16
N ALA A 469 11.36 7.45 -20.16
CA ALA A 469 11.11 7.17 -18.75
C ALA A 469 9.84 7.83 -18.18
N PHE A 470 9.47 9.04 -18.64
CA PHE A 470 8.33 9.79 -18.10
C PHE A 470 7.43 10.33 -19.21
N ASP A 471 6.13 10.44 -18.93
CA ASP A 471 5.20 11.11 -19.83
C ASP A 471 5.33 12.63 -19.68
N LEU A 472 5.31 13.10 -18.44
CA LEU A 472 5.39 14.52 -18.08
C LEU A 472 6.56 14.77 -17.12
N VAL A 473 7.10 15.98 -17.13
CA VAL A 473 8.07 16.44 -16.12
C VAL A 473 7.67 17.79 -15.55
N ALA A 474 7.58 17.85 -14.23
CA ALA A 474 7.41 19.06 -13.47
C ALA A 474 8.75 19.57 -12.96
N VAL A 475 9.14 20.79 -13.32
CA VAL A 475 10.36 21.45 -12.84
C VAL A 475 9.99 22.57 -11.88
N VAL A 476 10.44 22.47 -10.63
CA VAL A 476 10.38 23.56 -9.65
C VAL A 476 11.64 24.42 -9.81
N PRO A 477 11.56 25.76 -10.00
CA PRO A 477 12.72 26.58 -10.30
C PRO A 477 13.82 26.47 -9.25
N ARG A 478 13.43 26.55 -7.98
CA ARG A 478 14.35 26.58 -6.84
C ARG A 478 13.68 26.07 -5.58
N LEU A 479 14.39 25.21 -4.86
CA LEU A 479 14.04 24.74 -3.51
C LEU A 479 14.59 25.71 -2.45
N GLN A 480 13.87 25.85 -1.33
CA GLN A 480 14.25 26.74 -0.22
C GLN A 480 15.15 26.08 0.82
#